data_AF-A0A2G6E5D1-F1
#
_entry.id   AF-A0A2G6E5D1-F1
#
_cell.length_a   1.000
_cell.length_b   1.000
_cell.length_c   1.000
_cell.angle_alpha   90.00
_cell.angle_beta   90.00
_cell.angle_gamma   90.00
#
_symmetry.space_group_name_H-M   'P 1'
#
loop_
_entity.id
_entity.type
_entity.pdbx_description
1 polymer ?
#
loop_
_entity_poly.entity_id
_entity_poly.type
_entity_poly.pdbx_seq_one_letter_code
_entity_poly.pdbx_strand_id
1 'polypeptide(L)'
;MSSIPSKFENHAGYIPWENSWDRPFLEEYFQIGLKLYNKEKFEEAYWIFSHLLELSPQDNLGVRYYAINCCFEFGRHIAVVNICDRFPEYHDSYLFYAKALAMFSTHTQELYDKQIALSIKEFPKFAKLISQKNKKENYKLSKGGIIVGSKEEIHEYWNFQGKYWRQNPEAVERVRMIYKLKLKNSRKKKIKYKRYITYLSK
;
A
#
# COMPACT_ATOMS: atom_id res chain seq x y z
N MET A 1 17.23 12.49 25.21
CA MET A 1 17.67 13.83 24.83
C MET A 1 16.76 14.28 23.71
N SER A 2 16.07 15.41 23.86
CA SER A 2 15.12 15.92 22.86
C SER A 2 15.91 16.52 21.69
N SER A 3 15.70 16.01 20.49
CA SER A 3 16.40 16.35 19.24
C SER A 3 15.83 17.60 18.55
N ILE A 4 14.91 18.32 19.21
CA ILE A 4 14.23 19.48 18.61
C ILE A 4 15.25 20.62 18.47
N PRO A 5 15.51 21.13 17.25
CA PRO A 5 16.50 22.19 17.05
C PRO A 5 16.12 23.46 17.82
N SER A 6 17.15 24.17 18.30
CA SER A 6 16.99 25.41 19.08
C SER A 6 16.38 26.59 18.30
N LYS A 7 16.27 26.44 16.97
CA LYS A 7 15.56 27.34 16.07
C LYS A 7 14.64 26.50 15.19
N PHE A 8 13.41 26.27 15.67
CA PHE A 8 12.31 25.79 14.84
C PHE A 8 11.63 27.03 14.26
N GLU A 9 11.85 27.29 12.97
CA GLU A 9 11.06 28.28 12.25
C GLU A 9 9.75 27.60 11.85
N ASN A 10 8.67 27.97 12.53
CA ASN A 10 7.34 27.49 12.23
C ASN A 10 6.91 28.02 10.85
N HIS A 11 7.30 27.33 9.78
CA HIS A 11 6.75 27.54 8.46
C HIS A 11 5.39 26.85 8.45
N ALA A 12 4.33 27.65 8.54
CA ALA A 12 2.97 27.20 8.38
C ALA A 12 2.83 26.39 7.08
N GLY A 13 2.88 25.06 7.22
CA GLY A 13 2.36 24.11 6.25
C GLY A 13 3.36 23.23 5.49
N TYR A 14 4.65 23.55 5.40
CA TYR A 14 5.59 22.74 4.60
C TYR A 14 7.04 22.82 5.09
N ILE A 15 7.67 21.66 5.24
CA ILE A 15 9.07 21.46 5.57
C ILE A 15 9.74 20.70 4.41
N PRO A 16 10.58 21.37 3.59
CA PRO A 16 11.30 20.71 2.50
C PRO A 16 12.22 19.62 3.04
N TRP A 17 12.15 18.43 2.43
CA TRP A 17 13.03 17.33 2.82
C TRP A 17 14.49 17.66 2.53
N GLU A 18 14.78 18.50 1.54
CA GLU A 18 16.12 18.94 1.20
C GLU A 18 16.77 19.73 2.34
N ASN A 19 15.98 20.35 3.24
CA ASN A 19 16.51 21.05 4.40
C ASN A 19 16.93 20.08 5.51
N SER A 20 18.23 19.77 5.56
CA SER A 20 18.82 18.88 6.57
C SER A 20 18.62 19.33 8.02
N TRP A 21 18.40 20.62 8.26
CA TRP A 21 18.23 21.16 9.61
C TRP A 21 16.87 20.82 10.23
N ASP A 22 15.84 20.66 9.39
CA ASP A 22 14.47 20.36 9.83
C ASP A 22 14.16 18.85 9.80
N ARG A 23 14.97 18.04 9.11
CA ARG A 23 14.82 16.57 9.11
C ARG A 23 14.76 15.96 10.51
N PRO A 24 15.62 16.35 11.48
CA PRO A 24 15.54 15.79 12.84
C PRO A 24 14.17 16.01 13.50
N PHE A 25 13.49 17.13 13.20
CA PHE A 25 12.13 17.36 13.68
C PHE A 25 11.13 16.40 13.03
N LEU A 26 11.14 16.26 11.70
CA LEU A 26 10.26 15.33 10.99
C LEU A 26 10.48 13.88 11.44
N GLU A 27 11.74 13.47 11.61
CA GLU A 27 12.13 12.15 12.09
C GLU A 27 11.65 11.90 13.52
N GLU A 28 11.89 12.82 14.45
CA GLU A 28 11.43 12.68 15.84
C GLU A 28 9.90 12.65 15.92
N TYR A 29 9.22 13.50 15.13
CA TYR A 29 7.77 13.53 15.09
C TYR A 29 7.19 12.21 14.53
N PHE A 30 7.85 11.64 13.51
CA PHE A 30 7.53 10.30 13.03
C PHE A 30 7.77 9.22 14.10
N GLN A 31 8.87 9.28 14.86
CA GLN A 31 9.13 8.34 15.96
C GLN A 31 8.06 8.42 17.06
N ILE A 32 7.52 9.61 17.36
CA ILE A 32 6.38 9.77 18.28
C ILE A 32 5.15 9.04 17.73
N GLY A 33 4.84 9.24 16.44
CA GLY A 33 3.74 8.53 15.77
C GLY A 33 3.91 7.01 15.83
N LEU A 34 5.11 6.49 15.57
CA LEU A 34 5.41 5.06 15.68
C LEU A 34 5.26 4.53 17.11
N LYS A 35 5.68 5.28 18.13
CA LYS A 35 5.48 4.90 19.54
C LYS A 35 4.00 4.80 19.90
N LEU A 36 3.16 5.68 19.36
CA LEU A 36 1.70 5.62 19.55
C LEU A 36 1.10 4.44 18.78
N TYR A 37 1.49 4.26 17.51
CA TYR A 37 1.06 3.15 16.66
C TYR A 37 1.36 1.79 17.30
N ASN A 38 2.57 1.60 17.82
CA ASN A 38 2.99 0.37 18.50
C ASN A 38 2.28 0.13 19.84
N LYS A 39 1.66 1.16 20.42
CA LYS A 39 0.78 1.05 21.59
C LYS A 39 -0.70 0.91 21.19
N GLU A 40 -0.97 0.68 19.91
CA GLU A 40 -2.32 0.56 19.34
C GLU A 40 -3.20 1.81 19.54
N LYS A 41 -2.56 2.96 19.81
CA LYS A 41 -3.21 4.27 19.90
C LYS A 41 -3.38 4.85 18.50
N PHE A 42 -4.17 4.17 17.68
CA PHE A 42 -4.24 4.43 16.24
C PHE A 42 -4.82 5.80 15.90
N GLU A 43 -5.69 6.35 16.73
CA GLU A 43 -6.31 7.66 16.46
C GLU A 43 -5.28 8.78 16.67
N GLU A 44 -4.57 8.74 17.80
CA GLU A 44 -3.50 9.70 18.08
C GLU A 44 -2.33 9.52 17.11
N ALA A 45 -1.97 8.28 16.76
CA ALA A 45 -0.97 8.01 15.74
C ALA A 45 -1.38 8.57 14.38
N TYR A 46 -2.66 8.39 13.98
CA TYR A 46 -3.19 8.95 12.74
C TYR A 46 -3.03 10.47 12.69
N TRP A 47 -3.35 11.18 13.77
CA TRP A 47 -3.20 12.64 13.81
C TRP A 47 -1.75 13.09 13.57
N ILE A 48 -0.79 12.39 14.18
CA ILE A 48 0.65 12.64 13.94
C ILE A 48 1.00 12.39 12.48
N PHE A 49 0.59 11.23 11.94
CA PHE A 49 0.90 10.84 10.58
C PHE A 49 0.24 11.72 9.52
N SER A 50 -1.01 12.14 9.72
CA SER A 50 -1.69 13.06 8.81
C SER A 50 -1.00 14.42 8.81
N HIS A 51 -0.60 14.92 9.98
CA HIS A 51 0.14 16.17 10.08
C HIS A 51 1.53 16.07 9.43
N LEU A 52 2.23 14.94 9.58
CA LEU A 52 3.48 14.68 8.85
C LEU A 52 3.30 14.67 7.33
N LEU A 53 2.19 14.12 6.82
CA LEU A 53 1.87 14.17 5.39
C LEU A 53 1.55 15.59 4.92
N GLU A 54 1.07 16.48 5.78
CA GLU A 54 0.90 17.89 5.44
C GLU A 54 2.25 18.61 5.42
N LEU A 55 3.07 18.42 6.45
CA LEU A 55 4.40 19.03 6.58
C LEU A 55 5.39 18.53 5.53
N SER A 56 5.33 17.26 5.14
CA SER A 56 6.18 16.66 4.10
C SER A 56 5.31 15.95 3.05
N PRO A 57 4.72 16.68 2.09
CA PRO A 57 3.81 16.14 1.10
C PRO A 57 4.39 15.04 0.21
N GLN A 58 5.71 15.03 -0.02
CA GLN A 58 6.40 13.98 -0.78
C GLN A 58 6.61 12.70 0.04
N ASP A 59 6.28 12.71 1.33
CA ASP A 59 6.32 11.55 2.23
C ASP A 59 7.63 10.75 2.16
N ASN A 60 8.76 11.46 2.29
CA ASN A 60 10.09 10.87 2.22
C ASN A 60 10.36 9.85 3.34
N LEU A 61 9.58 9.90 4.42
CA LEU A 61 9.64 8.98 5.55
C LEU A 61 8.73 7.75 5.40
N GLY A 62 7.89 7.69 4.36
CA GLY A 62 6.96 6.57 4.16
C GLY A 62 5.81 6.52 5.19
N VAL A 63 5.45 7.66 5.77
CA VAL A 63 4.38 7.84 6.75
C VAL A 63 3.03 7.41 6.20
N ARG A 64 2.80 7.52 4.89
CA ARG A 64 1.53 7.17 4.24
C ARG A 64 1.05 5.76 4.56
N TYR A 65 1.96 4.79 4.69
CA TYR A 65 1.60 3.41 4.99
C TYR A 65 0.95 3.33 6.38
N TYR A 66 1.57 3.96 7.38
CA TYR A 66 1.05 3.98 8.74
C TYR A 66 -0.27 4.75 8.83
N ALA A 67 -0.38 5.89 8.14
CA ALA A 67 -1.63 6.65 8.07
C ALA A 67 -2.78 5.82 7.47
N ILE A 68 -2.53 5.12 6.36
CA ILE A 68 -3.50 4.21 5.72
C ILE A 68 -3.92 3.10 6.69
N ASN A 69 -2.96 2.50 7.41
CA ASN A 69 -3.26 1.46 8.36
C ASN A 69 -4.13 1.98 9.50
N CYS A 70 -3.81 3.13 10.11
CA CYS A 70 -4.66 3.73 11.14
C CYS A 70 -6.07 3.98 10.62
N CYS A 71 -6.23 4.46 9.38
CA CYS A 71 -7.55 4.63 8.77
C CYS A 71 -8.33 3.31 8.66
N PHE A 72 -7.67 2.21 8.31
CA PHE A 72 -8.33 0.91 8.24
C PHE A 72 -8.81 0.41 9.61
N GLU A 73 -8.07 0.65 10.70
CA GLU A 73 -8.50 0.26 12.06
C GLU A 73 -9.85 0.88 12.45
N PHE A 74 -10.12 2.09 11.97
CA PHE A 74 -11.37 2.81 12.24
C PHE A 74 -12.38 2.77 11.08
N GLY A 75 -12.16 1.93 10.06
CA GLY A 75 -13.06 1.83 8.91
C GLY A 75 -13.16 3.12 8.07
N ARG A 76 -12.17 4.02 8.15
CA ARG A 76 -12.12 5.30 7.43
C ARG A 76 -11.69 5.10 5.98
N HIS A 77 -12.46 4.32 5.23
CA HIS A 77 -12.12 3.90 3.88
C HIS A 77 -12.01 5.07 2.89
N ILE A 78 -12.84 6.10 3.00
CA ILE A 78 -12.73 7.30 2.15
C ILE A 78 -11.38 8.00 2.39
N ALA A 79 -10.93 8.10 3.64
CA ALA A 79 -9.63 8.68 3.96
C ALA A 79 -8.47 7.87 3.39
N VAL A 80 -8.57 6.53 3.34
CA VAL A 80 -7.58 5.69 2.66
C VAL A 80 -7.51 6.04 1.17
N VAL A 81 -8.66 6.15 0.48
CA VAL A 81 -8.70 6.52 -0.94
C VAL A 81 -8.05 7.89 -1.16
N ASN A 82 -8.40 8.88 -0.33
CA ASN A 82 -7.82 10.22 -0.41
C ASN A 82 -6.31 10.23 -0.21
N ILE A 83 -5.78 9.45 0.73
CA ILE A 83 -4.33 9.33 0.92
C ILE A 83 -3.68 8.70 -0.32
N CYS A 84 -4.23 7.60 -0.85
CA CYS A 84 -3.69 6.96 -2.05
C CYS A 84 -3.71 7.90 -3.28
N ASP A 85 -4.72 8.75 -3.40
CA ASP A 85 -4.86 9.69 -4.52
C ASP A 85 -3.91 10.88 -4.47
N ARG A 86 -3.26 11.12 -3.31
CA ARG A 86 -2.19 12.11 -3.18
C ARG A 86 -0.86 11.66 -3.78
N PHE A 87 -0.70 10.36 -4.05
CA PHE A 87 0.56 9.75 -4.49
C PHE A 87 0.40 8.97 -5.82
N PRO A 88 -0.21 9.56 -6.87
CA PRO A 88 -0.50 8.84 -8.12
C PRO A 88 0.75 8.42 -8.91
N GLU A 89 1.86 9.15 -8.74
CA GLU A 89 3.16 8.89 -9.36
C GLU A 89 3.92 7.72 -8.72
N TYR A 90 3.59 7.38 -7.47
CA TYR A 90 4.23 6.28 -6.77
C TYR A 90 3.67 4.96 -7.30
N HIS A 91 4.52 4.26 -8.06
CA HIS A 91 4.24 2.92 -8.54
C HIS A 91 4.41 1.89 -7.41
N ASP A 92 3.47 1.91 -6.48
CA ASP A 92 3.57 1.26 -5.18
C ASP A 92 2.47 0.22 -4.98
N SER A 93 2.88 -1.01 -4.71
CA SER A 93 1.99 -2.14 -4.50
C SER A 93 1.03 -1.93 -3.33
N TYR A 94 1.49 -1.33 -2.23
CA TYR A 94 0.68 -1.06 -1.05
C TYR A 94 -0.46 -0.10 -1.38
N LEU A 95 -0.17 1.00 -2.06
CA LEU A 95 -1.18 2.01 -2.38
C LEU A 95 -2.24 1.46 -3.34
N PHE A 96 -1.81 0.72 -4.37
CA PHE A 96 -2.74 0.16 -5.36
C PHE A 96 -3.74 -0.81 -4.74
N TYR A 97 -3.29 -1.68 -3.82
CA TYR A 97 -4.19 -2.63 -3.16
C TYR A 97 -4.92 -2.04 -1.97
N ALA A 98 -4.32 -1.11 -1.20
CA ALA A 98 -5.03 -0.38 -0.14
C ALA A 98 -6.21 0.41 -0.72
N LYS A 99 -5.98 1.15 -1.81
CA LYS A 99 -7.04 1.87 -2.51
C LYS A 99 -8.13 0.92 -2.99
N ALA A 100 -7.76 -0.21 -3.61
CA ALA A 100 -8.73 -1.20 -4.04
C ALA A 100 -9.59 -1.70 -2.87
N LEU A 101 -8.96 -2.10 -1.76
CA LEU A 101 -9.68 -2.59 -0.58
C LEU A 101 -10.62 -1.54 0.00
N ALA A 102 -10.18 -0.28 0.09
CA ALA A 102 -11.01 0.81 0.58
C ALA A 102 -12.17 1.16 -0.38
N MET A 103 -11.94 1.10 -1.69
CA MET A 103 -12.97 1.29 -2.71
C MET A 103 -14.04 0.22 -2.67
N PHE A 104 -13.73 -1.00 -2.22
CA PHE A 104 -14.72 -2.07 -2.07
C PHE A 104 -15.90 -1.65 -1.19
N SER A 105 -15.62 -0.93 -0.11
CA SER A 105 -16.64 -0.49 0.86
C SER A 105 -17.27 0.88 0.53
N THR A 106 -16.68 1.66 -0.38
CA THR A 106 -17.03 3.07 -0.57
C THR A 106 -17.51 3.42 -1.98
N HIS A 107 -17.20 2.59 -2.96
CA HIS A 107 -17.48 2.86 -4.37
C HIS A 107 -18.33 1.73 -4.98
N THR A 108 -18.85 2.00 -6.18
CA THR A 108 -19.56 0.98 -6.94
C THR A 108 -18.65 -0.20 -7.27
N GLN A 109 -19.25 -1.38 -7.43
CA GLN A 109 -18.52 -2.59 -7.81
C GLN A 109 -17.73 -2.40 -9.12
N GLU A 110 -18.26 -1.62 -10.07
CA GLU A 110 -17.57 -1.33 -11.32
C GLU A 110 -16.26 -0.57 -11.11
N LEU A 111 -16.27 0.48 -10.25
CA LEU A 111 -15.08 1.26 -9.95
C LEU A 111 -14.07 0.44 -9.15
N TYR A 112 -14.54 -0.36 -8.18
CA TYR A 112 -13.70 -1.33 -7.49
C TYR A 112 -13.04 -2.32 -8.46
N ASP A 113 -13.83 -2.92 -9.37
CA ASP A 113 -13.34 -3.89 -10.36
C ASP A 113 -12.28 -3.29 -11.28
N LYS A 114 -12.45 -2.02 -11.69
CA LYS A 114 -11.44 -1.28 -12.45
C LYS A 114 -10.15 -1.10 -11.65
N GLN A 115 -10.25 -0.64 -10.41
CA GLN A 115 -9.09 -0.43 -9.55
C GLN A 115 -8.34 -1.74 -9.29
N ILE A 116 -9.04 -2.82 -8.93
CA ILE A 116 -8.38 -4.10 -8.66
C ILE A 116 -7.80 -4.72 -9.95
N ALA A 117 -8.44 -4.57 -11.11
CA ALA A 117 -7.88 -5.02 -12.38
C ALA A 117 -6.57 -4.29 -12.71
N LEU A 118 -6.49 -2.99 -12.39
CA LEU A 118 -5.27 -2.19 -12.46
C LEU A 118 -4.21 -2.71 -11.48
N SER A 119 -4.54 -2.91 -10.20
CA SER A 119 -3.61 -3.47 -9.19
C SER A 119 -3.08 -4.85 -9.59
N ILE A 120 -3.92 -5.71 -10.18
CA ILE A 120 -3.52 -7.02 -10.73
C ILE A 120 -2.63 -6.87 -11.97
N LYS A 121 -2.72 -5.77 -12.73
CA LYS A 121 -1.88 -5.48 -13.89
C LYS A 121 -0.48 -5.07 -13.49
N GLU A 122 -0.38 -4.14 -12.58
CA GLU A 122 0.91 -3.64 -12.14
C GLU A 122 1.59 -4.65 -11.20
N PHE A 123 0.83 -5.29 -10.31
CA PHE A 123 1.38 -6.12 -9.23
C PHE A 123 0.71 -7.51 -9.13
N PRO A 124 0.83 -8.37 -10.15
CA PRO A 124 0.10 -9.66 -10.21
C PRO A 124 0.48 -10.66 -9.12
N LYS A 125 1.68 -10.55 -8.52
CA LYS A 125 2.13 -11.44 -7.45
C LYS A 125 1.36 -11.23 -6.14
N PHE A 126 0.94 -9.99 -5.87
CA PHE A 126 0.12 -9.64 -4.70
C PHE A 126 -1.29 -10.21 -4.82
N ALA A 127 -1.91 -10.13 -6.00
CA ALA A 127 -3.19 -10.78 -6.25
C ALA A 127 -3.12 -12.30 -6.07
N LYS A 128 -2.02 -12.92 -6.51
CA LYS A 128 -1.75 -14.33 -6.26
C LYS A 128 -1.73 -14.61 -4.75
N LEU A 129 -1.00 -13.81 -3.98
CA LEU A 129 -0.95 -13.94 -2.51
C LEU A 129 -2.35 -13.77 -1.90
N ILE A 130 -3.04 -12.65 -2.15
CA ILE A 130 -4.36 -12.34 -1.58
C ILE A 130 -5.34 -13.49 -1.85
N SER A 131 -5.35 -14.02 -3.08
CA SER A 131 -6.26 -15.08 -3.50
C SER A 131 -5.99 -16.48 -2.89
N GLN A 132 -4.83 -16.71 -2.25
CA GLN A 132 -4.51 -17.99 -1.61
C GLN A 132 -5.38 -18.21 -0.36
N LYS A 133 -5.90 -19.43 -0.22
CA LYS A 133 -6.73 -19.86 0.93
C LYS A 133 -5.88 -20.07 2.19
N ASN A 134 -4.73 -20.73 2.07
CA ASN A 134 -3.82 -21.02 3.18
C ASN A 134 -2.55 -20.22 2.99
N LYS A 135 -2.33 -19.23 3.85
CA LYS A 135 -1.14 -18.38 3.83
C LYS A 135 -0.22 -18.84 4.95
N LYS A 136 1.04 -19.11 4.64
CA LYS A 136 2.04 -19.36 5.67
C LYS A 136 2.33 -18.03 6.35
N GLU A 137 1.97 -17.93 7.63
CA GLU A 137 2.43 -16.85 8.49
C GLU A 137 3.90 -17.09 8.82
N ASN A 138 4.62 -15.99 9.04
CA ASN A 138 6.04 -15.95 9.41
C ASN A 138 7.03 -16.02 8.24
N TYR A 139 7.15 -14.91 7.51
CA TYR A 139 8.37 -14.62 6.78
C TYR A 139 9.27 -13.76 7.67
N LYS A 140 10.48 -14.24 7.98
CA LYS A 140 11.48 -13.42 8.67
C LYS A 140 12.06 -12.44 7.65
N LEU A 141 11.94 -11.15 7.92
CA LEU A 141 12.56 -10.11 7.10
C LEU A 141 14.08 -10.32 7.09
N SER A 142 14.70 -10.22 5.91
CA SER A 142 16.16 -10.19 5.80
C SER A 142 16.67 -8.85 6.34
N LYS A 143 17.85 -8.83 6.95
CA LYS A 143 18.42 -7.62 7.58
C LYS A 143 18.80 -6.51 6.58
N GLY A 144 18.66 -6.74 5.27
CA GLY A 144 19.22 -5.91 4.19
C GLY A 144 18.24 -4.96 3.50
N GLY A 145 17.12 -4.63 4.14
CA GLY A 145 16.04 -3.85 3.51
C GLY A 145 15.21 -4.69 2.54
N ILE A 146 14.14 -4.09 2.01
CA ILE A 146 13.14 -4.77 1.18
C ILE A 146 13.30 -4.31 -0.26
N ILE A 147 13.54 -5.27 -1.16
CA ILE A 147 13.65 -5.01 -2.60
C ILE A 147 12.25 -4.90 -3.19
N VAL A 148 11.97 -3.88 -3.99
CA VAL A 148 10.69 -3.72 -4.70
C VAL A 148 10.45 -4.91 -5.65
N GLY A 149 9.24 -5.46 -5.62
CA GLY A 149 8.80 -6.63 -6.40
C GLY A 149 9.28 -7.99 -5.88
N SER A 150 10.00 -7.99 -4.75
CA SER A 150 10.55 -9.19 -4.10
C SER A 150 9.49 -10.00 -3.36
N LYS A 151 9.87 -11.15 -2.80
CA LYS A 151 8.95 -11.92 -1.96
C LYS A 151 8.80 -11.27 -0.58
N GLU A 152 9.88 -10.64 -0.10
CA GLU A 152 10.00 -9.90 1.14
C GLU A 152 8.93 -8.79 1.19
N GLU A 153 8.83 -7.99 0.12
CA GLU A 153 7.86 -6.90 0.00
C GLU A 153 6.42 -7.42 0.08
N ILE A 154 6.13 -8.50 -0.66
CA ILE A 154 4.81 -9.14 -0.67
C ILE A 154 4.43 -9.65 0.73
N HIS A 155 5.41 -10.19 1.47
CA HIS A 155 5.20 -10.68 2.82
C HIS A 155 5.02 -9.56 3.83
N GLU A 156 5.83 -8.50 3.75
CA GLU A 156 5.66 -7.30 4.57
C GLU A 156 4.28 -6.69 4.36
N TYR A 157 3.83 -6.57 3.11
CA TYR A 157 2.50 -6.08 2.78
C TYR A 157 1.41 -6.91 3.44
N TRP A 158 1.55 -8.25 3.38
CA TRP A 158 0.58 -9.13 4.01
C TRP A 158 0.58 -9.01 5.52
N ASN A 159 1.74 -8.81 6.15
CA ASN A 159 1.81 -8.55 7.59
C ASN A 159 1.12 -7.24 7.95
N PHE A 160 1.27 -6.21 7.11
CA PHE A 160 0.78 -4.88 7.39
C PHE A 160 -0.72 -4.70 7.10
N GLN A 161 -1.22 -5.25 5.99
CA GLN A 161 -2.61 -5.07 5.52
C GLN A 161 -3.41 -6.37 5.37
N GLY A 162 -2.78 -7.54 5.49
CA GLY A 162 -3.45 -8.82 5.27
C GLY A 162 -4.61 -9.09 6.23
N LYS A 163 -4.59 -8.49 7.42
CA LYS A 163 -5.73 -8.56 8.35
C LYS A 163 -7.01 -7.92 7.77
N TYR A 164 -6.90 -6.79 7.08
CA TYR A 164 -8.05 -6.10 6.51
C TYR A 164 -8.66 -6.88 5.34
N TRP A 165 -7.82 -7.55 4.53
CA TRP A 165 -8.32 -8.49 3.52
C TRP A 165 -9.05 -9.68 4.13
N ARG A 166 -8.56 -10.21 5.26
CA ARG A 166 -9.23 -11.33 5.97
C ARG A 166 -10.60 -10.93 6.51
N GLN A 167 -10.73 -9.70 6.98
CA GLN A 167 -12.01 -9.14 7.42
C GLN A 167 -12.99 -8.91 6.26
N ASN A 168 -12.51 -8.92 5.01
CA ASN A 168 -13.30 -8.69 3.79
C ASN A 168 -13.24 -9.90 2.83
N PRO A 169 -13.81 -11.06 3.20
CA PRO A 169 -13.71 -12.29 2.40
C PRO A 169 -14.34 -12.15 1.01
N GLU A 170 -15.37 -11.32 0.86
CA GLU A 170 -16.01 -11.02 -0.42
C GLU A 170 -15.07 -10.27 -1.37
N ALA A 171 -14.35 -9.27 -0.85
CA ALA A 171 -13.32 -8.56 -1.62
C ALA A 171 -12.24 -9.54 -2.09
N VAL A 172 -11.77 -10.45 -1.21
CA VAL A 172 -10.79 -11.49 -1.54
C VAL A 172 -11.30 -12.43 -2.64
N GLU A 173 -12.56 -12.87 -2.56
CA GLU A 173 -13.15 -13.71 -3.61
C GLU A 173 -13.24 -12.95 -4.93
N ARG A 174 -13.59 -11.66 -4.91
CA ARG A 174 -13.62 -10.83 -6.11
C ARG A 174 -12.23 -10.67 -6.74
N VAL A 175 -11.18 -10.43 -5.95
CA VAL A 175 -9.78 -10.45 -6.42
C VAL A 175 -9.46 -11.79 -7.07
N ARG A 176 -9.83 -12.90 -6.43
CA ARG A 176 -9.59 -14.27 -6.92
C ARG A 176 -10.28 -14.51 -8.27
N MET A 177 -11.51 -14.07 -8.45
CA MET A 177 -12.26 -14.18 -9.71
C MET A 177 -11.56 -13.41 -10.83
N ILE A 178 -11.26 -12.13 -10.61
CA ILE A 178 -10.64 -11.25 -11.63
C ILE A 178 -9.23 -11.75 -11.98
N TYR A 179 -8.45 -12.19 -10.99
CA TYR A 179 -7.13 -12.78 -11.19
C TYR A 179 -7.19 -14.05 -12.06
N LYS A 180 -8.14 -14.97 -11.79
CA LYS A 180 -8.34 -16.18 -12.60
C LYS A 180 -8.75 -15.87 -14.03
N LEU A 181 -9.66 -14.91 -14.24
CA LEU A 181 -10.10 -14.48 -15.58
C LEU A 181 -8.91 -13.97 -16.40
N LYS A 182 -8.05 -13.17 -15.77
CA LYS A 182 -6.83 -12.67 -16.42
C LYS A 182 -5.87 -13.79 -16.82
N LEU A 183 -5.61 -14.75 -15.93
CA LEU A 183 -4.76 -15.91 -16.24
C LEU A 183 -5.32 -16.74 -17.41
N LYS A 184 -6.64 -16.94 -17.46
CA LYS A 184 -7.32 -17.65 -18.56
C LYS A 184 -7.12 -16.92 -19.90
N ASN A 185 -7.28 -15.60 -19.92
CA ASN A 185 -7.09 -14.79 -21.12
C ASN A 185 -5.64 -14.80 -21.60
N SER A 186 -4.66 -14.70 -20.69
CA SER A 186 -3.23 -14.81 -21.03
C SER A 186 -2.88 -16.19 -21.62
N ARG A 187 -3.44 -17.28 -21.10
CA ARG A 187 -3.25 -18.64 -21.64
C ARG A 187 -3.83 -18.77 -23.05
N LYS A 188 -5.07 -18.30 -23.27
CA LYS A 188 -5.71 -18.31 -24.60
C LYS A 188 -4.86 -17.55 -25.64
N LYS A 189 -4.32 -16.38 -25.28
CA LYS A 189 -3.45 -15.59 -26.16
C LYS A 189 -2.16 -16.34 -26.53
N LYS A 190 -1.50 -17.00 -25.55
CA LYS A 190 -0.31 -17.83 -25.80
C LYS A 190 -0.59 -19.01 -26.73
N ILE A 191 -1.72 -19.69 -26.56
CA ILE A 191 -2.13 -20.80 -27.44
C ILE A 191 -2.35 -20.31 -28.88
N LYS A 192 -3.05 -19.18 -29.06
CA LYS A 192 -3.26 -18.58 -30.39
C LYS A 192 -1.94 -18.21 -31.06
N TYR A 193 -1.01 -17.60 -30.32
CA TYR A 193 0.31 -17.23 -30.84
C TYR A 193 1.17 -18.45 -31.23
N LYS A 194 1.20 -19.50 -30.40
CA LYS A 194 1.91 -20.75 -30.72
C LYS A 194 1.38 -21.38 -32.02
N ARG A 195 0.05 -21.42 -32.20
CA ARG A 195 -0.58 -21.91 -33.44
C ARG A 195 -0.20 -21.08 -34.66
N TYR A 196 -0.13 -19.75 -34.52
CA TYR A 196 0.28 -18.84 -35.59
C TYR A 196 1.74 -19.08 -36.01
N ILE A 197 2.68 -19.22 -35.06
CA ILE A 197 4.08 -19.55 -35.39
C ILE A 197 4.17 -20.90 -36.12
N THR A 198 3.48 -21.94 -35.64
CA THR A 198 3.48 -23.25 -36.30
C THR A 198 2.88 -23.23 -37.71
N TYR A 199 1.99 -22.27 -38.02
CA TYR A 199 1.45 -22.07 -39.36
C TYR A 199 2.46 -21.37 -40.29
N LEU A 200 3.24 -20.42 -39.78
CA LEU A 200 4.27 -19.71 -40.56
C LEU A 200 5.55 -20.53 -40.80
N SER A 201 5.76 -21.60 -40.04
CA SER A 201 6.93 -22.48 -40.15
C SER A 201 6.68 -23.72 -41.04
N LYS A 202 5.64 -23.70 -41.89
CA LYS A 202 5.29 -24.71 -42.88
C LYS A 202 5.30 -24.08 -44.26
#